data_AF-A0A9Q1HBD5-F1
#
_entry.id   AF-A0A9Q1HBD5-F1
#
_cell.length_a   1.000
_cell.length_b   1.000
_cell.length_c   1.000
_cell.angle_alpha   90.00
_cell.angle_beta   90.00
_cell.angle_gamma   90.00
#
_symmetry.space_group_name_H-M   'P 1'
#
loop_
_entity.id
_entity.type
_entity.pdbx_description
1 polymer ?
#
loop_
_entity_poly.entity_id
_entity_poly.type
_entity_poly.pdbx_seq_one_letter_code
_entity_poly.pdbx_strand_id
1 'polypeptide(L)'
;MMKGVVLVCLIMLFTEMQFGVKPDVPFPLITQCGNVSNKCFTVADEADMECSVRGARPKVILDFMARTAEGDKNISIELVITSDGDGYTSTVITSNAFKLSPLLVLLVCKASTTIPGLFDNTESFALIQNGLVHTIPDQTTSITIQRYERMELLCTENEDAFIVWKKAIPPRYVDHELLLYSVSFGKGFIEVFAEDIILENNVSLVLPSIDVQHEGEYVCFYGDGISDGVRVYNVTVIGNPPTTVQPVQPHQSERTGLPFWVLFVVIVLFPIICGVTMVICLIEYYVFFSTEKPYQSHVVTRDGEEGTRMLDTASAVLIFMRLDYLFYGSPPPKSFRDESTLSDLYERNIRVKYYGSYFDSPIYNLDLQTGQWEVS
;
A
#
# COMPACT_ATOMS: atom_id res chain seq x y z
N MET A 1 -9.23 11.81 69.16
CA MET A 1 -8.33 10.81 68.51
C MET A 1 -9.20 9.86 67.70
N MET A 2 -9.38 10.17 66.42
CA MET A 2 -10.13 9.36 65.45
C MET A 2 -9.15 8.39 64.77
N LYS A 3 -9.49 7.11 64.69
CA LYS A 3 -8.86 6.16 63.76
C LYS A 3 -9.87 5.88 62.65
N GLY A 4 -9.72 6.58 61.53
CA GLY A 4 -10.40 6.27 60.28
C GLY A 4 -9.62 5.17 59.56
N VAL A 5 -10.24 4.02 59.37
CA VAL A 5 -9.74 2.95 58.51
C VAL A 5 -10.13 3.33 57.08
N VAL A 6 -9.16 3.76 56.27
CA VAL A 6 -9.36 3.97 54.84
C VAL A 6 -9.13 2.64 54.14
N LEU A 7 -10.21 2.01 53.72
CA LEU A 7 -10.20 0.82 52.87
C LEU A 7 -9.86 1.27 51.44
N VAL A 8 -8.59 1.18 51.05
CA VAL A 8 -8.16 1.45 49.67
C VAL A 8 -8.53 0.25 48.80
N CYS A 9 -9.53 0.44 47.95
CA CYS A 9 -9.95 -0.53 46.95
C CYS A 9 -8.86 -0.61 45.86
N LEU A 10 -8.11 -1.71 45.84
CA LEU A 10 -7.12 -2.01 44.80
C LEU A 10 -7.86 -2.52 43.56
N ILE A 11 -8.10 -1.63 42.60
CA ILE A 11 -8.55 -2.02 41.26
C ILE A 11 -7.31 -2.56 40.53
N MET A 12 -7.15 -3.89 40.49
CA MET A 12 -6.19 -4.54 39.59
C MET A 12 -6.73 -4.46 38.16
N LEU A 13 -6.15 -3.58 37.35
CA LEU A 13 -6.34 -3.59 35.90
C LEU A 13 -5.46 -4.71 35.33
N PHE A 14 -6.05 -5.87 35.05
CA PHE A 14 -5.41 -6.92 34.26
C PHE A 14 -5.42 -6.47 32.80
N THR A 15 -4.27 -6.06 32.26
CA THR A 15 -4.09 -5.95 30.81
C THR A 15 -3.71 -7.33 30.28
N GLU A 16 -4.66 -8.07 29.69
CA GLU A 16 -4.33 -9.24 28.89
C GLU A 16 -3.52 -8.80 27.67
N MET A 17 -2.23 -9.15 27.65
CA MET A 17 -1.41 -9.01 26.45
C MET A 17 -1.75 -10.18 25.51
N GLN A 18 -2.68 -9.98 24.59
CA GLN A 18 -3.02 -10.99 23.58
C GLN A 18 -1.94 -11.02 22.49
N PHE A 19 -1.20 -12.13 22.42
CA PHE A 19 -0.28 -12.40 21.32
C PHE A 19 -1.06 -12.90 20.11
N GLY A 20 -0.99 -12.19 18.99
CA GLY A 20 -1.65 -12.58 17.75
C GLY A 20 -0.84 -13.62 16.97
N VAL A 21 -1.54 -14.55 16.31
CA VAL A 21 -0.95 -15.44 15.31
C VAL A 21 -1.38 -14.93 13.94
N LYS A 22 -0.41 -14.64 13.07
CA LYS A 22 -0.67 -14.16 11.73
C LYS A 22 -1.42 -15.23 10.91
N PRO A 23 -2.36 -14.82 10.05
CA PRO A 23 -3.03 -15.74 9.14
C PRO A 23 -2.07 -16.30 8.08
N ASP A 24 -2.51 -17.36 7.41
CA ASP A 24 -1.76 -18.05 6.35
C ASP A 24 -1.35 -17.10 5.21
N VAL A 25 -2.19 -16.10 4.93
CA VAL A 25 -1.95 -15.02 3.98
C VAL A 25 -2.10 -13.67 4.69
N PRO A 26 -1.31 -12.64 4.35
CA PRO A 26 -1.27 -11.37 5.08
C PRO A 26 -2.45 -10.42 4.78
N PHE A 27 -3.50 -10.92 4.13
CA PHE A 27 -4.72 -10.19 3.76
C PHE A 27 -5.94 -11.13 3.66
N PRO A 28 -7.18 -10.64 3.77
CA PRO A 28 -8.37 -11.46 3.56
C PRO A 28 -8.42 -12.04 2.14
N LEU A 29 -8.60 -13.35 2.00
CA LEU A 29 -8.55 -14.03 0.72
C LEU A 29 -9.93 -14.06 0.06
N ILE A 30 -10.10 -13.36 -1.07
CA ILE A 30 -11.26 -13.58 -1.96
C ILE A 30 -10.92 -14.78 -2.84
N THR A 31 -11.70 -15.86 -2.75
CA THR A 31 -11.36 -17.17 -3.34
C THR A 31 -11.05 -17.08 -4.84
N GLN A 32 -11.81 -16.27 -5.57
CA GLN A 32 -11.68 -16.07 -7.02
C GLN A 32 -10.43 -15.27 -7.43
N CYS A 33 -9.83 -14.51 -6.51
CA CYS A 33 -8.61 -13.75 -6.76
C CYS A 33 -7.32 -14.58 -6.55
N GLY A 34 -7.42 -15.74 -5.90
CA GLY A 34 -6.24 -16.49 -5.47
C GLY A 34 -5.42 -15.76 -4.40
N ASN A 35 -4.25 -16.32 -4.05
CA ASN A 35 -3.46 -15.92 -2.87
C ASN A 35 -2.25 -15.01 -3.18
N VAL A 36 -2.14 -14.48 -4.39
CA VAL A 36 -0.94 -13.74 -4.83
C VAL A 36 -1.05 -12.25 -4.50
N SER A 37 -2.23 -11.66 -4.67
CA SER A 37 -2.48 -10.23 -4.48
C SER A 37 -3.78 -10.02 -3.72
N ASN A 38 -3.84 -8.95 -2.93
CA ASN A 38 -5.08 -8.50 -2.30
C ASN A 38 -5.97 -7.71 -3.27
N LYS A 39 -5.60 -7.60 -4.55
CA LYS A 39 -6.36 -6.94 -5.61
C LYS A 39 -6.45 -7.85 -6.82
N CYS A 40 -7.63 -8.00 -7.38
CA CYS A 40 -7.79 -8.75 -8.63
C CYS A 40 -8.91 -8.19 -9.51
N PHE A 41 -8.85 -8.58 -10.77
CA PHE A 41 -9.95 -8.50 -11.72
C PHE A 41 -10.39 -9.91 -12.12
N THR A 42 -11.69 -10.14 -12.22
CA THR A 42 -12.24 -11.41 -12.70
C THR A 42 -13.53 -11.22 -13.47
N VAL A 43 -13.89 -12.21 -14.29
CA VAL A 43 -15.16 -12.28 -15.01
C VAL A 43 -15.95 -13.43 -14.43
N ALA A 44 -17.21 -13.19 -14.05
CA ALA A 44 -18.06 -14.20 -13.44
C ALA A 44 -19.50 -14.06 -13.90
N ASP A 45 -20.18 -15.19 -14.10
CA ASP A 45 -21.61 -15.24 -14.46
C ASP A 45 -22.51 -15.05 -13.23
N GLU A 46 -22.02 -15.49 -12.06
CA GLU A 46 -22.64 -15.30 -10.76
C GLU A 46 -21.66 -14.56 -9.86
N ALA A 47 -22.16 -13.58 -9.10
CA ALA A 47 -21.36 -12.79 -8.17
C ALA A 47 -21.47 -13.28 -6.71
N ASP A 48 -21.76 -14.56 -6.50
CA ASP A 48 -21.67 -15.18 -5.19
C ASP A 48 -20.19 -15.48 -4.90
N MET A 49 -19.57 -14.57 -4.16
CA MET A 49 -18.15 -14.60 -3.84
C MET A 49 -17.94 -14.98 -2.38
N GLU A 50 -16.84 -15.68 -2.12
CA GLU A 50 -16.40 -16.10 -0.79
C GLU A 50 -15.13 -15.35 -0.42
N CYS A 51 -15.08 -14.85 0.82
CA CYS A 51 -13.85 -14.34 1.42
C CYS A 51 -13.53 -15.10 2.70
N SER A 52 -12.25 -15.42 2.90
CA SER A 52 -11.79 -16.13 4.09
C SER A 52 -10.49 -15.60 4.68
N VAL A 53 -10.32 -15.82 5.98
CA VAL A 53 -9.06 -15.68 6.70
C VAL A 53 -8.84 -16.98 7.45
N ARG A 54 -7.68 -17.60 7.26
CA ARG A 54 -7.34 -18.91 7.83
C ARG A 54 -6.16 -18.79 8.78
N GLY A 55 -6.17 -19.59 9.85
CA GLY A 55 -5.06 -19.69 10.80
C GLY A 55 -4.85 -18.47 11.72
N ALA A 56 -5.79 -17.51 11.75
CA ALA A 56 -5.60 -16.30 12.55
C ALA A 56 -5.91 -16.52 14.04
N ARG A 57 -5.16 -15.85 14.92
CA ARG A 57 -5.54 -15.65 16.33
C ARG A 57 -5.38 -14.18 16.72
N PRO A 58 -6.37 -13.55 17.37
CA PRO A 58 -7.69 -14.09 17.74
C PRO A 58 -8.58 -14.28 16.51
N LYS A 59 -9.83 -14.72 16.73
CA LYS A 59 -10.86 -14.77 15.69
C LYS A 59 -10.98 -13.41 14.99
N VAL A 60 -11.12 -13.43 13.68
CA VAL A 60 -11.22 -12.22 12.84
C VAL A 60 -12.65 -12.10 12.35
N ILE A 61 -13.24 -10.91 12.50
CA ILE A 61 -14.55 -10.64 11.91
C ILE A 61 -14.33 -10.17 10.47
N LEU A 62 -15.07 -10.76 9.54
CA LEU A 62 -15.02 -10.39 8.13
C LEU A 62 -16.33 -9.71 7.73
N ASP A 63 -16.20 -8.60 7.03
CA ASP A 63 -17.29 -7.94 6.32
C ASP A 63 -17.02 -7.98 4.83
N PHE A 64 -18.08 -8.17 4.06
CA PHE A 64 -18.02 -8.20 2.61
C PHE A 64 -18.93 -7.08 2.08
N MET A 65 -18.33 -6.15 1.35
CA MET A 65 -18.95 -4.91 0.94
C MET A 65 -18.86 -4.73 -0.57
N ALA A 66 -19.87 -4.10 -1.16
CA ALA A 66 -19.77 -3.50 -2.47
C ALA A 66 -19.40 -2.02 -2.29
N ARG A 67 -18.27 -1.60 -2.87
CA ARG A 67 -17.81 -0.21 -2.77
C ARG A 67 -18.27 0.58 -3.99
N THR A 68 -18.93 1.69 -3.73
CA THR A 68 -19.51 2.59 -4.72
C THR A 68 -19.00 4.01 -4.49
N ALA A 69 -19.24 4.95 -5.42
CA ALA A 69 -18.94 6.36 -5.21
C ALA A 69 -19.70 6.98 -4.02
N GLU A 70 -20.86 6.41 -3.64
CA GLU A 70 -21.62 6.79 -2.44
C GLU A 70 -21.07 6.18 -1.14
N GLY A 71 -20.09 5.27 -1.24
CA GLY A 71 -19.50 4.53 -0.12
C GLY A 71 -19.77 3.03 -0.14
N ASP A 72 -19.45 2.38 0.98
CA ASP A 72 -19.52 0.92 1.15
C ASP A 72 -20.94 0.47 1.52
N LYS A 73 -21.47 -0.48 0.74
CA LYS A 73 -22.75 -1.16 0.99
C LYS A 73 -22.47 -2.59 1.44
N ASN A 74 -22.87 -2.94 2.65
CA ASN A 74 -22.70 -4.31 3.16
C ASN A 74 -23.58 -5.29 2.39
N ILE A 75 -22.98 -6.37 1.87
CA ILE A 75 -23.64 -7.43 1.11
C ILE A 75 -23.35 -8.83 1.68
N SER A 76 -22.81 -8.92 2.89
CA SER A 76 -22.58 -10.17 3.59
C SER A 76 -23.90 -10.89 3.88
N ILE A 77 -23.98 -12.18 3.54
CA ILE A 77 -25.10 -13.04 3.91
C ILE A 77 -24.81 -13.69 5.26
N GLU A 78 -23.69 -14.39 5.35
CA GLU A 78 -23.38 -15.27 6.49
C GLU A 78 -21.89 -15.22 6.79
N LEU A 79 -21.56 -15.10 8.08
CA LEU A 79 -20.21 -15.23 8.62
C LEU A 79 -20.11 -16.55 9.39
N VAL A 80 -19.25 -17.43 8.93
CA VAL A 80 -18.95 -18.72 9.56
C VAL A 80 -17.56 -18.64 10.17
N ILE A 81 -17.44 -18.97 11.46
CA ILE A 81 -16.14 -19.03 12.16
C ILE A 81 -15.96 -20.45 12.70
N THR A 82 -14.89 -21.11 12.28
CA THR A 82 -14.49 -22.43 12.76
C THR A 82 -13.13 -22.34 13.47
N SER A 83 -12.87 -23.29 14.36
CA SER A 83 -11.58 -23.43 15.04
C SER A 83 -11.06 -24.84 14.87
N ASP A 84 -9.78 -24.96 14.57
CA ASP A 84 -9.04 -26.21 14.38
C ASP A 84 -8.03 -26.47 15.51
N GLY A 85 -8.09 -25.70 16.61
CA GLY A 85 -7.16 -25.77 17.74
C GLY A 85 -5.88 -24.94 17.55
N ASP A 86 -5.41 -24.81 16.30
CA ASP A 86 -4.23 -24.02 15.92
C ASP A 86 -4.59 -22.61 15.41
N GLY A 87 -5.87 -22.31 15.21
CA GLY A 87 -6.32 -20.97 14.88
C GLY A 87 -7.83 -20.90 14.71
N TYR A 88 -8.26 -19.78 14.12
CA TYR A 88 -9.61 -19.59 13.64
C TYR A 88 -9.59 -19.42 12.14
N THR A 89 -10.55 -20.07 11.48
CA THR A 89 -10.90 -19.80 10.09
C THR A 89 -12.21 -19.05 10.07
N SER A 90 -12.22 -17.87 9.48
CA SER A 90 -13.41 -17.02 9.33
C SER A 90 -13.71 -16.94 7.84
N THR A 91 -14.95 -17.21 7.46
CA THR A 91 -15.42 -17.21 6.07
C THR A 91 -16.71 -16.41 5.99
N VAL A 92 -16.80 -15.50 5.03
CA VAL A 92 -18.01 -14.74 4.73
C VAL A 92 -18.37 -14.89 3.27
N ILE A 93 -19.65 -15.12 3.00
CA ILE A 93 -20.22 -15.24 1.65
C ILE A 93 -21.09 -14.03 1.32
N THR A 94 -21.17 -13.70 0.04
CA THR A 94 -21.97 -12.60 -0.49
C THR A 94 -23.22 -13.08 -1.19
N SER A 95 -24.22 -12.21 -1.27
CA SER A 95 -25.31 -12.36 -2.23
C SER A 95 -24.88 -11.81 -3.58
N ASN A 96 -25.43 -12.37 -4.66
CA ASN A 96 -25.22 -11.92 -6.04
C ASN A 96 -25.08 -10.39 -6.17
N ALA A 97 -23.82 -9.95 -6.28
CA ALA A 97 -23.44 -8.55 -6.26
C ALA A 97 -23.91 -7.80 -7.53
N PHE A 98 -24.21 -8.50 -8.62
CA PHE A 98 -24.74 -7.88 -9.85
C PHE A 98 -26.16 -7.35 -9.70
N LYS A 99 -26.84 -7.61 -8.57
CA LYS A 99 -28.07 -6.88 -8.21
C LYS A 99 -27.84 -5.38 -8.00
N LEU A 100 -26.61 -4.98 -7.67
CA LEU A 100 -26.26 -3.58 -7.45
C LEU A 100 -25.90 -2.87 -8.75
N SER A 101 -25.13 -3.54 -9.61
CA SER A 101 -24.66 -3.01 -10.89
C SER A 101 -24.57 -4.15 -11.90
N PRO A 102 -25.25 -4.08 -13.05
CA PRO A 102 -25.35 -5.20 -13.98
C PRO A 102 -24.06 -5.47 -14.78
N LEU A 103 -23.15 -4.50 -14.95
CA LEU A 103 -21.91 -4.69 -15.71
C LEU A 103 -20.69 -4.97 -14.83
N LEU A 104 -20.43 -4.09 -13.86
CA LEU A 104 -19.21 -4.06 -13.07
C LEU A 104 -19.53 -3.80 -11.60
N VAL A 105 -18.88 -4.57 -10.71
CA VAL A 105 -19.01 -4.41 -9.26
C VAL A 105 -17.62 -4.46 -8.63
N LEU A 106 -17.30 -3.47 -7.78
CA LEU A 106 -16.13 -3.58 -6.91
C LEU A 106 -16.53 -4.16 -5.56
N LEU A 107 -15.94 -5.31 -5.27
CA LEU A 107 -16.08 -6.03 -4.03
C LEU A 107 -14.89 -5.76 -3.11
N VAL A 108 -15.19 -5.58 -1.82
CA VAL A 108 -14.20 -5.35 -0.76
C VAL A 108 -14.45 -6.34 0.37
N CYS A 109 -13.48 -7.20 0.63
CA CYS A 109 -13.46 -8.00 1.85
C CYS A 109 -12.59 -7.33 2.91
N LYS A 110 -13.17 -7.07 4.06
CA LYS A 110 -12.55 -6.31 5.14
C LYS A 110 -12.42 -7.15 6.41
N ALA A 111 -11.21 -7.25 6.92
CA ALA A 111 -10.92 -7.85 8.23
C ALA A 111 -10.90 -6.81 9.34
N SER A 112 -11.76 -7.02 10.34
CA SER A 112 -11.81 -6.25 11.56
C SER A 112 -10.97 -6.95 12.65
N THR A 113 -9.89 -6.28 13.09
CA THR A 113 -9.00 -6.77 14.15
C THR A 113 -8.56 -5.63 15.07
N THR A 114 -8.36 -5.95 16.34
CA THR A 114 -7.80 -5.04 17.35
C THR A 114 -6.29 -5.17 17.49
N ILE A 115 -5.67 -6.17 16.84
CA ILE A 115 -4.22 -6.42 16.91
C ILE A 115 -3.50 -5.70 15.77
N PRO A 116 -2.66 -4.70 16.04
CA PRO A 116 -1.85 -4.04 15.03
C PRO A 116 -0.88 -5.03 14.35
N GLY A 117 -0.73 -4.93 13.04
CA GLY A 117 0.21 -5.76 12.27
C GLY A 117 -0.19 -7.22 12.10
N LEU A 118 -1.42 -7.59 12.46
CA LEU A 118 -1.95 -8.94 12.18
C LEU A 118 -2.06 -9.20 10.66
N PHE A 119 -2.40 -8.14 9.92
CA PHE A 119 -2.45 -8.12 8.46
C PHE A 119 -1.52 -7.03 7.94
N ASP A 120 -0.94 -7.26 6.77
CA ASP A 120 -0.26 -6.21 6.02
C ASP A 120 -1.31 -5.33 5.33
N ASN A 121 -2.41 -5.96 4.85
CA ASN A 121 -3.59 -5.27 4.34
C ASN A 121 -4.86 -5.85 4.97
N THR A 122 -5.65 -4.99 5.61
CA THR A 122 -6.94 -5.39 6.20
C THR A 122 -8.08 -5.44 5.19
N GLU A 123 -7.83 -5.01 3.94
CA GLU A 123 -8.80 -5.01 2.86
C GLU A 123 -8.23 -5.73 1.64
N SER A 124 -9.09 -6.51 0.98
CA SER A 124 -8.86 -7.09 -0.33
C SER A 124 -9.97 -6.68 -1.29
N PHE A 125 -9.62 -6.53 -2.56
CA PHE A 125 -10.42 -5.94 -3.61
C PHE A 125 -10.59 -6.91 -4.78
N ALA A 126 -11.82 -7.05 -5.27
CA ALA A 126 -12.12 -7.78 -6.50
C ALA A 126 -13.00 -6.91 -7.39
N LEU A 127 -12.47 -6.49 -8.54
CA LEU A 127 -13.28 -5.87 -9.59
C LEU A 127 -13.86 -6.98 -10.47
N ILE A 128 -15.17 -7.12 -10.46
CA ILE A 128 -15.84 -8.23 -11.12
C ILE A 128 -16.66 -7.69 -12.29
N GLN A 129 -16.42 -8.26 -13.47
CA GLN A 129 -17.26 -8.05 -14.63
C GLN A 129 -18.29 -9.17 -14.76
N ASN A 130 -19.53 -8.79 -15.05
CA ASN A 130 -20.59 -9.73 -15.36
C ASN A 130 -20.33 -10.41 -16.71
N GLY A 131 -20.07 -11.72 -16.65
CA GLY A 131 -19.80 -12.56 -17.81
C GLY A 131 -21.01 -12.70 -18.74
N LEU A 132 -22.23 -12.52 -18.23
CA LEU A 132 -23.46 -12.66 -19.00
C LEU A 132 -23.76 -11.44 -19.90
N VAL A 133 -23.11 -10.30 -19.65
CA VAL A 133 -23.32 -9.09 -20.45
C VAL A 133 -22.33 -9.07 -21.62
N HIS A 134 -22.76 -9.66 -22.73
CA HIS A 134 -22.01 -9.67 -23.99
C HIS A 134 -22.37 -8.52 -24.94
N THR A 135 -23.36 -7.68 -24.59
CA THR A 135 -23.82 -6.62 -25.47
C THR A 135 -22.86 -5.44 -25.43
N ILE A 136 -21.91 -5.47 -26.36
CA ILE A 136 -21.17 -4.30 -26.79
C ILE A 136 -22.18 -3.31 -27.39
N PRO A 137 -22.18 -2.02 -27.02
CA PRO A 137 -23.07 -1.03 -27.59
C PRO A 137 -22.95 -0.98 -29.12
N ASP A 138 -24.07 -0.77 -29.83
CA ASP A 138 -24.08 -0.56 -31.29
C ASP A 138 -23.26 0.68 -31.70
N GLN A 139 -23.04 1.62 -30.77
CA GLN A 139 -22.37 2.88 -31.03
C GLN A 139 -20.85 2.74 -30.84
N THR A 140 -20.16 2.48 -31.96
CA THR A 140 -18.70 2.48 -32.03
C THR A 140 -18.16 3.82 -32.52
N THR A 141 -17.16 4.35 -31.81
CA THR A 141 -16.45 5.57 -32.23
C THR A 141 -15.24 5.20 -33.08
N SER A 142 -15.26 5.52 -34.37
CA SER A 142 -14.10 5.30 -35.24
C SER A 142 -13.08 6.42 -35.07
N ILE A 143 -11.83 6.05 -34.78
CA ILE A 143 -10.71 6.99 -34.64
C ILE A 143 -9.61 6.59 -35.63
N THR A 144 -9.05 7.60 -36.28
CA THR A 144 -7.97 7.44 -37.23
C THR A 144 -6.79 8.30 -36.78
N ILE A 145 -5.63 7.68 -36.59
CA ILE A 145 -4.44 8.29 -35.98
C ILE A 145 -3.25 8.05 -36.91
N GLN A 146 -2.33 9.01 -37.01
CA GLN A 146 -1.11 8.75 -37.79
C GLN A 146 -0.16 7.86 -37.00
N ARG A 147 0.57 7.01 -37.72
CA ARG A 147 1.61 6.17 -37.13
C ARG A 147 2.63 7.04 -36.36
N TYR A 148 3.00 6.59 -35.17
CA TYR A 148 3.91 7.23 -34.20
C TYR A 148 3.36 8.48 -33.50
N GLU A 149 2.08 8.82 -33.70
CA GLU A 149 1.42 9.83 -32.88
C GLU A 149 0.88 9.23 -31.57
N ARG A 150 0.59 10.12 -30.63
CA ARG A 150 -0.01 9.78 -29.34
C ARG A 150 -1.50 9.51 -29.53
N MET A 151 -1.96 8.35 -29.08
CA MET A 151 -3.38 8.02 -28.98
C MET A 151 -3.87 8.27 -27.56
N GLU A 152 -5.09 8.82 -27.45
CA GLU A 152 -5.80 8.95 -26.19
C GLU A 152 -7.27 8.57 -26.39
N LEU A 153 -7.72 7.57 -25.62
CA LEU A 153 -9.09 7.08 -25.62
C LEU A 153 -9.74 7.34 -24.26
N LEU A 154 -10.77 8.18 -24.22
CA LEU A 154 -11.46 8.56 -22.99
C LEU A 154 -12.54 7.54 -22.59
N CYS A 155 -12.38 6.84 -21.47
CA CYS A 155 -13.37 5.85 -21.05
C CYS A 155 -14.68 6.48 -20.52
N THR A 156 -14.56 7.49 -19.66
CA THR A 156 -15.69 8.14 -19.00
C THR A 156 -15.32 9.57 -18.65
N GLU A 157 -16.32 10.44 -18.51
CA GLU A 157 -16.14 11.80 -18.01
C GLU A 157 -16.09 11.85 -16.47
N ASN A 158 -16.48 10.76 -15.80
CA ASN A 158 -16.42 10.66 -14.35
C ASN A 158 -15.06 10.12 -13.89
N GLU A 159 -14.28 10.95 -13.18
CA GLU A 159 -12.97 10.58 -12.63
C GLU A 159 -13.09 9.60 -11.44
N ASP A 160 -14.24 9.57 -10.76
CA ASP A 160 -14.54 8.67 -9.64
C ASP A 160 -15.19 7.36 -10.13
N ALA A 161 -14.44 6.60 -10.93
CA ALA A 161 -14.91 5.35 -11.52
C ALA A 161 -13.95 4.19 -11.24
N PHE A 162 -14.46 2.97 -11.34
CA PHE A 162 -13.64 1.84 -11.77
C PHE A 162 -13.73 1.69 -13.27
N ILE A 163 -12.62 1.28 -13.89
CA ILE A 163 -12.53 1.08 -15.33
C ILE A 163 -11.83 -0.24 -15.66
N VAL A 164 -12.20 -0.81 -16.78
CA VAL A 164 -11.58 -2.02 -17.35
C VAL A 164 -11.42 -1.78 -18.84
N TRP A 165 -10.18 -1.73 -19.30
CA TRP A 165 -9.86 -1.63 -20.71
C TRP A 165 -9.50 -2.99 -21.28
N LYS A 166 -10.11 -3.28 -22.43
CA LYS A 166 -9.86 -4.50 -23.18
C LYS A 166 -9.62 -4.20 -24.66
N LYS A 167 -8.85 -5.05 -25.32
CA LYS A 167 -8.68 -5.05 -26.78
C LYS A 167 -9.28 -6.30 -27.38
N ALA A 168 -10.09 -6.17 -28.42
CA ALA A 168 -10.62 -7.33 -29.13
C ALA A 168 -9.49 -8.10 -29.83
N ILE A 169 -9.51 -9.44 -29.71
CA ILE A 169 -8.52 -10.33 -30.33
C ILE A 169 -9.06 -10.80 -31.69
N PRO A 170 -8.37 -10.46 -32.80
CA PRO A 170 -8.73 -10.99 -34.12
C PRO A 170 -8.48 -12.50 -34.20
N PRO A 171 -9.24 -13.27 -35.03
CA PRO A 171 -10.32 -12.82 -35.92
C PRO A 171 -11.71 -12.90 -35.29
N ARG A 172 -11.81 -13.39 -34.04
CA ARG A 172 -13.09 -13.78 -33.45
C ARG A 172 -13.86 -12.60 -32.88
N TYR A 173 -13.22 -11.49 -32.51
CA TYR A 173 -13.82 -10.25 -31.94
C TYR A 173 -14.73 -10.45 -30.71
N VAL A 174 -14.96 -11.71 -30.29
CA VAL A 174 -15.66 -12.08 -29.06
C VAL A 174 -14.67 -12.17 -27.89
N ASP A 175 -13.46 -12.63 -28.17
CA ASP A 175 -12.39 -12.72 -27.18
C ASP A 175 -11.68 -11.37 -27.04
N HIS A 176 -11.41 -11.00 -25.80
CA HIS A 176 -10.86 -9.70 -25.44
C HIS A 176 -9.66 -9.88 -24.51
N GLU A 177 -8.53 -9.27 -24.87
CA GLU A 177 -7.35 -9.18 -24.02
C GLU A 177 -7.55 -8.07 -22.98
N LEU A 178 -7.28 -8.36 -21.71
CA LEU A 178 -7.28 -7.36 -20.65
C LEU A 178 -6.02 -6.50 -20.76
N LEU A 179 -6.19 -5.20 -20.98
CA LEU A 179 -5.08 -4.26 -21.07
C LEU A 179 -4.74 -3.70 -19.69
N LEU A 180 -5.76 -3.25 -18.96
CA LEU A 180 -5.64 -2.72 -17.61
C LEU A 180 -7.00 -2.68 -16.90
N TYR A 181 -6.96 -2.54 -15.59
CA TYR A 181 -8.11 -2.09 -14.80
C TYR A 181 -7.66 -1.14 -13.70
N SER A 182 -8.56 -0.26 -13.28
CA SER A 182 -8.31 0.64 -12.15
C SER A 182 -9.56 0.92 -11.35
N VAL A 183 -9.35 1.42 -10.14
CA VAL A 183 -10.34 1.92 -9.20
C VAL A 183 -9.84 3.27 -8.72
N SER A 184 -10.59 4.34 -8.96
CA SER A 184 -10.16 5.70 -8.62
C SER A 184 -10.68 6.21 -7.28
N PHE A 185 -11.59 5.48 -6.61
CA PHE A 185 -12.15 5.89 -5.34
C PHE A 185 -11.47 5.24 -4.12
N GLY A 186 -11.50 5.95 -2.98
CA GLY A 186 -10.93 5.46 -1.72
C GLY A 186 -9.41 5.24 -1.80
N LYS A 187 -8.94 4.04 -1.40
CA LYS A 187 -7.53 3.61 -1.56
C LYS A 187 -7.29 3.09 -2.98
N GLY A 188 -7.62 3.90 -3.98
CA GLY A 188 -7.61 3.54 -5.39
C GLY A 188 -6.34 2.82 -5.84
N PHE A 189 -6.44 2.10 -6.95
CA PHE A 189 -5.36 1.31 -7.51
C PHE A 189 -5.49 1.14 -9.01
N ILE A 190 -4.39 0.77 -9.64
CA ILE A 190 -4.29 0.50 -11.07
C ILE A 190 -3.43 -0.74 -11.27
N GLU A 191 -3.84 -1.61 -12.17
CA GLU A 191 -3.07 -2.75 -12.65
C GLU A 191 -3.02 -2.71 -14.18
N VAL A 192 -1.81 -2.64 -14.73
CA VAL A 192 -1.55 -2.54 -16.17
C VAL A 192 -0.83 -3.80 -16.63
N PHE A 193 -1.36 -4.44 -17.68
CA PHE A 193 -0.83 -5.70 -18.23
C PHE A 193 -0.11 -5.50 -19.57
N ALA A 194 -0.41 -4.43 -20.29
CA ALA A 194 0.25 -4.09 -21.55
C ALA A 194 1.39 -3.07 -21.33
N GLU A 195 2.59 -3.38 -21.83
CA GLU A 195 3.82 -2.62 -21.54
C GLU A 195 3.87 -1.21 -22.15
N ASP A 196 3.13 -0.97 -23.22
CA ASP A 196 3.13 0.27 -24.02
C ASP A 196 1.93 1.19 -23.73
N ILE A 197 1.06 0.77 -22.82
CA ILE A 197 -0.15 1.48 -22.44
C ILE A 197 0.04 2.18 -21.09
N ILE A 198 -0.47 3.39 -21.01
CA ILE A 198 -0.52 4.20 -19.78
C ILE A 198 -1.98 4.58 -19.53
N LEU A 199 -2.36 4.64 -18.25
CA LEU A 199 -3.61 5.28 -17.85
C LEU A 199 -3.32 6.71 -17.42
N GLU A 200 -3.89 7.68 -18.11
CA GLU A 200 -3.84 9.09 -17.72
C GLU A 200 -5.18 9.57 -17.15
N ASN A 201 -5.12 10.50 -16.19
CA ASN A 201 -6.28 11.04 -15.47
C ASN A 201 -7.19 9.95 -14.85
N ASN A 202 -6.63 8.78 -14.58
CA ASN A 202 -7.33 7.58 -14.10
C ASN A 202 -8.46 7.04 -14.99
N VAL A 203 -8.69 7.60 -16.18
CA VAL A 203 -9.81 7.23 -17.06
C VAL A 203 -9.43 7.06 -18.52
N SER A 204 -8.35 7.70 -18.98
CA SER A 204 -7.94 7.72 -20.39
C SER A 204 -6.87 6.69 -20.68
N LEU A 205 -7.11 5.79 -21.63
CA LEU A 205 -6.10 4.90 -22.16
C LEU A 205 -5.21 5.67 -23.14
N VAL A 206 -3.91 5.72 -22.85
CA VAL A 206 -2.92 6.45 -23.64
C VAL A 206 -1.85 5.51 -24.17
N LEU A 207 -1.58 5.64 -25.46
CA LEU A 207 -0.44 5.04 -26.15
C LEU A 207 0.46 6.18 -26.64
N PRO A 208 1.65 6.39 -26.07
CA PRO A 208 2.51 7.52 -26.42
C PRO A 208 2.95 7.54 -27.89
N SER A 209 3.07 6.37 -28.51
CA SER A 209 3.45 6.20 -29.91
C SER A 209 2.72 5.00 -30.51
N ILE A 210 1.67 5.25 -31.29
CA ILE A 210 0.86 4.20 -31.90
C ILE A 210 1.54 3.56 -33.13
N ASP A 211 1.39 2.26 -33.34
CA ASP A 211 1.85 1.53 -34.53
C ASP A 211 0.71 0.69 -35.10
N VAL A 212 0.86 0.16 -36.31
CA VAL A 212 -0.14 -0.63 -37.06
C VAL A 212 -0.60 -1.86 -36.26
N GLN A 213 0.29 -2.45 -35.44
CA GLN A 213 -0.08 -3.57 -34.56
C GLN A 213 -1.09 -3.17 -33.45
N HIS A 214 -1.20 -1.87 -33.16
CA HIS A 214 -2.15 -1.32 -32.20
C HIS A 214 -3.53 -1.07 -32.83
N GLU A 215 -3.72 -1.29 -34.14
CA GLU A 215 -5.06 -1.26 -34.73
C GLU A 215 -6.00 -2.28 -34.09
N GLY A 216 -7.30 -1.97 -34.13
CA GLY A 216 -8.36 -2.86 -33.66
C GLY A 216 -9.42 -2.17 -32.84
N GLU A 217 -10.29 -3.00 -32.25
CA GLU A 217 -11.36 -2.53 -31.39
C GLU A 217 -10.92 -2.51 -29.93
N TYR A 218 -11.12 -1.38 -29.28
CA TYR A 218 -10.86 -1.15 -27.87
C TYR A 218 -12.19 -0.93 -27.16
N VAL A 219 -12.40 -1.65 -26.06
CA VAL A 219 -13.62 -1.56 -25.26
C VAL A 219 -13.24 -1.12 -23.86
N CYS A 220 -13.89 -0.08 -23.36
CA CYS A 220 -13.82 0.29 -21.96
C CYS A 220 -15.15 0.00 -21.27
N PHE A 221 -15.09 -0.75 -20.18
CA PHE A 221 -16.19 -0.88 -19.24
C PHE A 221 -15.90 0.05 -18.07
N TYR A 222 -16.88 0.84 -17.65
CA TYR A 222 -16.75 1.72 -16.50
C TYR A 222 -17.97 1.67 -15.62
N GLY A 223 -17.80 2.07 -14.37
CA GLY A 223 -18.89 2.36 -13.47
C GLY A 223 -18.41 2.93 -12.15
N ASP A 224 -19.35 3.35 -11.33
CA ASP A 224 -19.12 3.90 -10.00
C ASP A 224 -19.91 3.12 -8.92
N GLY A 225 -20.53 2.00 -9.32
CA GLY A 225 -21.39 1.18 -8.47
C GLY A 225 -22.82 1.71 -8.32
N ILE A 226 -23.16 2.78 -9.02
CA ILE A 226 -24.51 3.37 -9.12
C ILE A 226 -24.95 3.38 -10.58
N SER A 227 -24.04 3.78 -11.46
CA SER A 227 -24.16 3.78 -12.90
C SER A 227 -22.99 3.02 -13.51
N ASP A 228 -23.27 2.37 -14.62
CA ASP A 228 -22.30 1.64 -15.40
C ASP A 228 -22.50 1.90 -16.90
N GLY A 229 -21.44 1.66 -17.66
CA GLY A 229 -21.47 1.91 -19.09
C GLY A 229 -20.30 1.27 -19.82
N VAL A 230 -20.41 1.32 -21.13
CA VAL A 230 -19.42 0.77 -22.05
C VAL A 230 -19.13 1.79 -23.14
N ARG A 231 -17.85 1.98 -23.49
CA ARG A 231 -17.42 2.73 -24.67
C ARG A 231 -16.60 1.86 -25.58
N VAL A 232 -16.81 2.02 -26.88
CA VAL A 232 -16.17 1.20 -27.93
C VAL A 232 -15.51 2.12 -28.93
N TYR A 233 -14.25 1.82 -29.23
CA TYR A 233 -13.42 2.55 -30.17
C TYR A 233 -12.90 1.61 -31.24
N ASN A 234 -13.07 1.99 -32.51
CA ASN A 234 -12.41 1.31 -33.62
C ASN A 234 -11.23 2.15 -34.09
N VAL A 235 -10.02 1.70 -33.80
CA VAL A 235 -8.78 2.44 -34.03
C VAL A 235 -8.13 1.98 -35.33
N THR A 236 -7.86 2.95 -36.20
CA THR A 236 -7.18 2.78 -37.50
C THR A 236 -5.92 3.63 -37.54
N VAL A 237 -4.81 3.07 -38.03
CA VAL A 237 -3.50 3.72 -38.06
C VAL A 237 -3.09 3.98 -39.50
N ILE A 238 -2.98 5.26 -39.87
CA ILE A 238 -2.51 5.62 -41.20
C ILE A 238 -0.98 5.66 -41.20
N GLY A 239 -0.39 4.84 -42.06
CA GLY A 239 1.02 4.98 -42.40
C GLY A 239 1.22 6.20 -43.30
N ASN A 240 2.04 7.16 -42.87
CA ASN A 240 2.57 8.13 -43.82
C ASN A 240 3.38 7.34 -44.88
N PRO A 241 3.14 7.53 -46.19
CA PRO A 241 4.07 7.04 -47.18
C PRO A 241 5.44 7.67 -46.86
N PRO A 242 6.55 6.91 -46.98
CA PRO A 242 7.86 7.48 -46.74
C PRO A 242 7.98 8.71 -47.64
N THR A 243 8.06 9.89 -47.04
CA THR A 243 8.33 11.12 -47.76
C THR A 243 9.64 10.86 -48.48
N THR A 244 9.59 10.73 -49.80
CA THR A 244 10.76 10.46 -50.63
C THR A 244 11.76 11.56 -50.32
N VAL A 245 12.77 11.22 -49.53
CA VAL A 245 13.83 12.13 -49.15
C VAL A 245 14.51 12.53 -50.45
N GLN A 246 14.21 13.74 -50.93
CA GLN A 246 15.09 14.37 -51.91
C GLN A 246 16.48 14.45 -51.27
N PRO A 247 17.56 14.09 -51.98
CA PRO A 247 18.90 14.13 -51.41
C PRO A 247 19.27 15.58 -51.11
N VAL A 248 19.15 15.95 -49.83
CA VAL A 248 19.68 17.23 -49.33
C VAL A 248 21.20 17.12 -49.40
N GLN A 249 21.80 18.00 -50.20
CA GLN A 249 23.24 18.17 -50.31
C GLN A 249 23.85 18.46 -48.92
N PRO A 250 25.08 18.00 -48.64
CA PRO A 250 25.69 18.17 -47.34
C PRO A 250 26.00 19.65 -47.09
N HIS A 251 25.19 20.28 -46.24
CA HIS A 251 25.52 21.57 -45.67
C HIS A 251 26.60 21.37 -44.61
N GLN A 252 27.73 22.05 -44.79
CA GLN A 252 28.90 22.01 -43.92
C GLN A 252 28.52 22.23 -42.45
N SER A 253 28.99 21.34 -41.57
CA SER A 253 28.84 21.51 -40.13
C SER A 253 29.69 22.69 -39.65
N GLU A 254 29.05 23.78 -39.30
CA GLU A 254 29.65 24.86 -38.54
C GLU A 254 29.71 24.43 -37.08
N ARG A 255 30.93 24.24 -36.57
CA ARG A 255 31.22 23.78 -35.22
C ARG A 255 30.91 24.92 -34.24
N THR A 256 29.67 25.00 -33.77
CA THR A 256 29.28 25.95 -32.72
C THR A 256 29.94 25.54 -31.41
N GLY A 257 31.01 26.24 -31.04
CA GLY A 257 31.62 26.13 -29.72
C GLY A 257 30.62 26.48 -28.63
N LEU A 258 30.63 25.71 -27.54
CA LEU A 258 29.82 25.96 -26.36
C LEU A 258 30.03 27.41 -25.89
N PRO A 259 28.99 28.25 -25.78
CA PRO A 259 29.15 29.64 -25.43
C PRO A 259 29.77 29.76 -24.03
N PHE A 260 30.80 30.60 -23.90
CA PHE A 260 31.60 30.80 -22.69
C PHE A 260 30.76 31.06 -21.41
N TRP A 261 29.56 31.61 -21.57
CA TRP A 261 28.59 31.83 -20.50
C TRP A 261 28.06 30.54 -19.86
N VAL A 262 27.91 29.46 -20.63
CA VAL A 262 27.49 28.14 -20.11
C VAL A 262 28.57 27.55 -19.21
N LEU A 263 29.85 27.74 -19.58
CA LEU A 263 30.97 27.29 -18.75
C LEU A 263 31.06 28.10 -17.45
N PHE A 264 30.80 29.41 -17.50
CA PHE A 264 30.80 30.28 -16.32
C PHE A 264 29.67 29.93 -15.33
N VAL A 265 28.46 29.65 -15.82
CA VAL A 265 27.32 29.27 -14.97
C VAL A 265 27.57 27.92 -14.28
N VAL A 266 28.08 26.94 -15.01
CA VAL A 266 28.30 25.59 -14.45
C VAL A 266 29.48 25.56 -13.48
N ILE A 267 30.58 26.27 -13.78
CA ILE A 267 31.79 26.20 -12.94
C ILE A 267 31.71 27.15 -11.74
N VAL A 268 31.08 28.32 -11.87
CA VAL A 268 31.14 29.35 -10.83
C VAL A 268 29.86 29.42 -10.00
N LEU A 269 28.69 29.44 -10.64
CA LEU A 269 27.42 29.62 -9.92
C LEU A 269 26.94 28.34 -9.21
N PHE A 270 27.13 27.18 -9.83
CA PHE A 270 26.70 25.91 -9.25
C PHE A 270 27.32 25.58 -7.88
N PRO A 271 28.66 25.68 -7.66
CA PRO A 271 29.23 25.41 -6.34
C PRO A 271 28.83 26.44 -5.28
N ILE A 272 28.57 27.69 -5.66
CA ILE A 272 28.08 28.72 -4.74
C ILE A 272 26.67 28.38 -4.27
N ILE A 273 25.78 27.99 -5.19
CA ILE A 273 24.40 27.59 -4.86
C ILE A 273 24.41 26.36 -3.95
N CYS A 274 25.21 25.34 -4.28
CA CYS A 274 25.35 24.14 -3.43
C CYS A 274 25.95 24.46 -2.05
N GLY A 275 26.89 25.40 -1.96
CA GLY A 275 27.46 25.83 -0.68
C GLY A 275 26.43 26.53 0.19
N VAL A 276 25.62 27.42 -0.39
CA VAL A 276 24.57 28.15 0.34
C VAL A 276 23.48 27.19 0.82
N THR A 277 23.02 26.25 -0.02
CA THR A 277 22.00 25.27 0.40
C THR A 277 22.51 24.35 1.50
N MET A 278 23.78 23.94 1.47
CA MET A 278 24.37 23.14 2.55
C MET A 278 24.42 23.88 3.88
N VAL A 279 24.74 25.18 3.87
CA VAL A 279 24.74 26.02 5.09
C VAL A 279 23.32 26.20 5.63
N ILE A 280 22.32 26.39 4.77
CA ILE A 280 20.92 26.49 5.19
C ILE A 280 20.45 25.20 5.87
N CYS A 281 20.73 24.03 5.28
CA CYS A 281 20.41 22.74 5.90
C CYS A 281 21.09 22.56 7.26
N LEU A 282 22.35 22.99 7.41
CA LEU A 282 23.05 22.91 8.69
C LEU A 282 22.45 23.84 9.76
N ILE A 283 21.97 25.03 9.36
CA ILE A 283 21.28 25.95 10.27
C ILE A 283 19.95 25.37 10.71
N GLU A 284 19.15 24.81 9.80
CA GLU A 284 17.87 24.17 10.13
C GLU A 284 18.07 22.97 11.06
N TYR A 285 19.08 22.14 10.79
CA TYR A 285 19.47 21.03 11.66
C TYR A 285 19.85 21.51 13.08
N TYR A 286 20.61 22.60 13.19
CA TYR A 286 21.03 23.14 14.48
C TYR A 286 19.87 23.78 15.26
N VAL A 287 18.95 24.47 14.58
CA VAL A 287 17.77 25.08 15.21
C VAL A 287 16.80 24.01 15.71
N PHE A 288 16.63 22.92 14.97
CA PHE A 288 15.78 21.79 15.38
C PHE A 288 16.30 21.13 16.66
N PHE A 289 17.62 20.91 16.75
CA PHE A 289 18.24 20.31 17.95
C PHE A 289 18.27 21.24 19.18
N SER A 290 18.25 22.56 18.98
CA SER A 290 18.37 23.55 20.08
C SER A 290 17.03 23.90 20.73
N THR A 291 15.89 23.56 20.10
CA THR A 291 14.56 24.01 20.54
C THR A 291 13.68 22.94 21.18
N GLU A 292 14.14 21.68 21.28
CA GLU A 292 13.43 20.66 22.06
C GLU A 292 13.59 20.91 23.57
N LYS A 293 12.59 21.56 24.16
CA LYS A 293 12.39 21.56 25.60
C LYS A 293 12.10 20.13 26.07
N PRO A 294 12.70 19.65 27.18
CA PRO A 294 12.43 18.32 27.68
C PRO A 294 10.95 18.19 28.05
N TYR A 295 10.31 17.17 27.48
CA TYR A 295 8.94 16.79 27.76
C TYR A 295 8.83 16.32 29.22
N GLN A 296 8.15 17.09 30.07
CA GLN A 296 7.84 16.67 31.43
C GLN A 296 6.71 15.62 31.41
N SER A 297 7.04 14.38 31.77
CA SER A 297 6.04 13.37 32.13
C SER A 297 5.86 13.35 33.65
N HIS A 298 4.61 13.41 34.09
CA HIS A 298 4.25 13.22 35.49
C HIS A 298 4.24 11.72 35.81
N VAL A 299 5.11 11.31 36.73
CA VAL A 299 5.10 9.97 37.33
C VAL A 299 4.55 10.10 38.74
N VAL A 300 3.43 9.42 39.02
CA VAL A 300 2.89 9.27 40.37
C VAL A 300 3.47 7.98 40.95
N THR A 301 4.35 8.09 41.94
CA THR A 301 4.87 6.95 42.70
C THR A 301 3.93 6.58 43.85
N ARG A 302 4.05 5.33 44.31
CA ARG A 302 3.10 4.65 45.22
C ARG A 302 3.15 5.11 46.68
N ASP A 303 4.08 5.98 47.06
CA ASP A 303 4.18 6.48 48.43
C ASP A 303 3.97 8.00 48.42
N GLY A 304 2.87 8.44 49.04
CA GLY A 304 2.43 9.84 49.06
C GLY A 304 3.34 10.75 49.90
N GLU A 305 4.54 11.02 49.41
CA GLU A 305 5.39 12.12 49.87
C GLU A 305 5.71 13.07 48.70
N GLU A 306 5.13 14.27 48.76
CA GLU A 306 5.55 15.42 47.95
C GLU A 306 6.91 15.90 48.46
N GLY A 307 7.98 15.52 47.75
CA GLY A 307 9.32 16.02 47.99
C GLY A 307 10.05 16.23 46.68
N THR A 308 10.30 17.48 46.30
CA THR A 308 11.22 17.82 45.20
C THR A 308 12.64 17.43 45.58
N ARG A 309 13.08 16.26 45.13
CA ARG A 309 14.50 15.90 45.01
C ARG A 309 14.86 15.83 43.53
N MET A 310 15.89 16.58 43.13
CA MET A 310 16.63 16.29 41.90
C MET A 310 17.27 14.91 42.08
N LEU A 311 16.66 13.89 41.50
CA LEU A 311 17.32 12.62 41.25
C LEU A 311 18.00 12.70 39.88
N ASP A 312 19.29 12.33 39.87
CA ASP A 312 20.10 12.15 38.67
C ASP A 312 19.40 11.23 37.67
N THR A 313 19.38 11.66 36.42
CA THR A 313 18.63 11.16 35.25
C THR A 313 19.05 9.77 34.74
N ALA A 314 19.53 8.87 35.59
CA ALA A 314 20.11 7.59 35.15
C ALA A 314 19.25 6.34 35.41
N SER A 315 18.14 6.40 36.15
CA SER A 315 17.44 5.17 36.60
C SER A 315 15.94 5.10 36.29
N ALA A 316 15.42 5.99 35.45
CA ALA A 316 14.03 5.95 35.01
C ALA A 316 13.91 6.20 33.51
N VAL A 317 14.53 5.32 32.73
CA VAL A 317 14.20 5.16 31.31
C VAL A 317 13.83 3.71 31.11
N LEU A 318 12.51 3.47 31.08
CA LEU A 318 11.92 2.34 30.38
C LEU A 318 12.62 2.26 29.01
N ILE A 319 13.19 1.10 28.69
CA ILE A 319 13.80 0.82 27.40
C ILE A 319 12.72 0.85 26.31
N PHE A 320 12.38 2.05 25.87
CA PHE A 320 12.07 2.37 24.48
C PHE A 320 13.25 3.19 24.00
N MET A 321 14.30 2.52 23.52
CA MET A 321 15.26 3.19 22.66
C MET A 321 14.53 3.51 21.36
N ARG A 322 14.00 4.72 21.28
CA ARG A 322 13.74 5.40 20.02
C ARG A 322 15.11 5.77 19.44
N LEU A 323 15.72 4.81 18.76
CA LEU A 323 16.88 4.96 17.88
C LEU A 323 16.42 4.70 16.45
N ASP A 324 15.41 5.44 16.02
CA ASP A 324 15.18 5.64 14.60
C ASP A 324 16.30 6.58 14.14
N TYR A 325 17.22 6.06 13.32
CA TYR A 325 18.44 6.71 12.83
C TYR A 325 19.59 6.82 13.83
N LEU A 326 20.26 5.69 14.11
CA LEU A 326 21.73 5.56 14.05
C LEU A 326 22.07 4.08 14.29
N PHE A 327 22.99 3.54 13.50
CA PHE A 327 23.41 2.12 13.40
C PHE A 327 22.62 1.20 12.47
N TYR A 328 22.41 1.64 11.23
CA TYR A 328 22.29 0.70 10.12
C TYR A 328 23.61 -0.09 9.98
N GLY A 329 23.60 -1.40 10.25
CA GLY A 329 24.67 -2.33 9.89
C GLY A 329 25.73 -2.68 10.95
N SER A 330 25.51 -2.40 12.23
CA SER A 330 26.47 -2.77 13.30
C SER A 330 26.04 -4.02 14.08
N PRO A 331 26.96 -4.95 14.42
CA PRO A 331 26.67 -6.06 15.34
C PRO A 331 26.31 -5.51 16.74
N PRO A 332 25.60 -6.28 17.58
CA PRO A 332 25.30 -5.85 18.94
C PRO A 332 26.60 -5.55 19.70
N PRO A 333 26.57 -4.62 20.68
CA PRO A 333 27.74 -4.36 21.53
C PRO A 333 28.18 -5.65 22.21
N LYS A 334 29.49 -5.89 22.28
CA LYS A 334 30.06 -7.18 22.72
C LYS A 334 29.55 -7.68 24.08
N SER A 335 29.20 -6.78 24.99
CA SER A 335 28.53 -7.12 26.24
C SER A 335 27.77 -5.92 26.81
N PHE A 336 26.74 -6.19 27.59
CA PHE A 336 26.04 -5.25 28.44
C PHE A 336 26.64 -5.33 29.86
N ARG A 337 27.09 -4.22 30.43
CA ARG A 337 27.92 -4.21 31.66
C ARG A 337 27.25 -3.63 32.90
N ASP A 338 25.99 -3.21 32.80
CA ASP A 338 25.29 -2.68 33.97
C ASP A 338 24.64 -3.81 34.77
N GLU A 339 25.34 -4.29 35.80
CA GLU A 339 24.90 -5.37 36.69
C GLU A 339 23.58 -5.06 37.41
N SER A 340 23.30 -3.78 37.71
CA SER A 340 22.06 -3.39 38.38
C SER A 340 20.86 -3.57 37.46
N THR A 341 20.99 -3.12 36.21
CA THR A 341 19.97 -3.30 35.18
C THR A 341 19.81 -4.78 34.79
N LEU A 342 20.89 -5.55 34.70
CA LEU A 342 20.81 -7.00 34.43
C LEU A 342 20.08 -7.76 35.53
N SER A 343 20.36 -7.44 36.80
CA SER A 343 19.68 -8.04 37.95
C SER A 343 18.19 -7.71 37.95
N ASP A 344 17.83 -6.46 37.69
CA ASP A 344 16.43 -6.02 37.59
C ASP A 344 15.68 -6.71 36.45
N LEU A 345 16.32 -6.89 35.28
CA LEU A 345 15.74 -7.61 34.15
C LEU A 345 15.57 -9.11 34.47
N TYR A 346 16.53 -9.70 35.18
CA TYR A 346 16.51 -11.11 35.58
C TYR A 346 15.41 -11.37 36.61
N GLU A 347 15.30 -10.56 37.67
CA GLU A 347 14.25 -10.67 38.68
C GLU A 347 12.84 -10.52 38.11
N ARG A 348 12.71 -9.72 37.04
CA ARG A 348 11.43 -9.49 36.33
C ARG A 348 11.16 -10.50 35.21
N ASN A 349 12.04 -11.46 34.99
CA ASN A 349 11.93 -12.48 33.94
C ASN A 349 11.74 -11.90 32.52
N ILE A 350 12.45 -10.80 32.22
CA ILE A 350 12.34 -10.08 30.94
C ILE A 350 13.37 -10.61 29.95
N ARG A 351 12.93 -11.12 28.79
CA ARG A 351 13.84 -11.54 27.72
C ARG A 351 14.17 -10.38 26.79
N VAL A 352 15.46 -10.13 26.57
CA VAL A 352 15.95 -9.07 25.66
C VAL A 352 16.51 -9.70 24.39
N LYS A 353 16.05 -9.22 23.24
CA LYS A 353 16.45 -9.69 21.90
C LYS A 353 16.98 -8.55 21.04
N TYR A 354 17.94 -8.86 20.19
CA TYR A 354 18.46 -7.95 19.16
C TYR A 354 18.26 -8.56 17.77
N TYR A 355 17.65 -7.78 16.88
CA TYR A 355 17.37 -8.16 15.49
C TYR A 355 18.31 -7.40 14.57
N GLY A 356 19.08 -8.12 13.76
CA GLY A 356 19.91 -7.50 12.73
C GLY A 356 19.07 -6.92 11.59
N SER A 357 19.67 -6.03 10.80
CA SER A 357 18.97 -5.23 9.78
C SER A 357 18.61 -5.98 8.49
N TYR A 358 19.06 -7.22 8.32
CA TYR A 358 18.77 -8.04 7.13
C TYR A 358 17.86 -9.21 7.49
N PHE A 359 16.96 -9.58 6.58
CA PHE A 359 15.98 -10.67 6.75
C PHE A 359 16.63 -12.02 7.13
N ASP A 360 17.92 -12.22 6.85
CA ASP A 360 18.70 -13.42 7.21
C ASP A 360 19.66 -13.21 8.41
N SER A 361 19.53 -12.11 9.15
CA SER A 361 20.42 -11.86 10.30
C SER A 361 20.06 -12.75 11.48
N PRO A 362 21.04 -13.38 12.15
CA PRO A 362 20.78 -14.14 13.36
C PRO A 362 20.15 -13.24 14.45
N ILE A 363 19.18 -13.80 15.17
CA ILE A 363 18.59 -13.15 16.34
C ILE A 363 19.53 -13.39 17.52
N TYR A 364 19.90 -12.35 18.25
CA TYR A 364 20.73 -12.48 19.45
C TYR A 364 19.86 -12.32 20.70
N ASN A 365 20.03 -13.20 21.68
CA ASN A 365 19.45 -13.10 23.02
C ASN A 365 20.51 -12.59 23.99
N LEU A 366 20.16 -11.65 24.87
CA LEU A 366 21.05 -11.24 25.97
C LEU A 366 20.94 -12.25 27.12
N ASP A 367 22.03 -12.92 27.47
CA ASP A 367 22.14 -13.65 28.71
C ASP A 367 22.23 -12.65 29.86
N LEU A 368 21.21 -12.66 30.71
CA LEU A 368 21.09 -11.73 31.83
C LEU A 368 22.06 -12.04 32.99
N GLN A 369 22.60 -13.26 33.05
CA GLN A 369 23.56 -13.65 34.09
C GLN A 369 24.98 -13.20 33.73
N THR A 370 25.34 -13.26 32.45
CA THR A 370 26.69 -12.92 31.98
C THR A 370 26.78 -11.56 31.29
N GLY A 371 25.65 -10.97 30.91
CA GLY A 371 25.58 -9.75 30.11
C GLY A 371 26.08 -9.95 28.67
N GLN A 372 26.22 -11.19 28.20
CA GLN A 372 26.69 -11.50 26.85
C GLN A 372 25.54 -11.78 25.88
N TRP A 373 25.76 -11.46 24.61
CA TRP A 373 24.81 -11.77 23.54
C TRP A 373 25.11 -13.15 22.95
N GLU A 374 24.10 -14.02 22.94
CA GLU A 374 24.16 -15.35 22.35
C GLU A 374 23.26 -15.44 21.12
N VAL A 375 23.71 -16.15 20.08
CA VAL A 375 22.88 -16.39 18.89
C VAL A 375 21.77 -17.39 19.27
N SER A 376 20.53 -17.00 18.99
CA SER A 376 19.32 -17.77 19.32
C SER A 376 19.10 -18.99 18.46
#